data_AF-A0A529Q860-F1
#
_entry.id   AF-A0A529Q860-F1
#
_cell.length_a   1.000
_cell.length_b   1.000
_cell.length_c   1.000
_cell.angle_alpha   90.00
_cell.angle_beta   90.00
_cell.angle_gamma   90.00
#
_symmetry.space_group_name_H-M   'P 1'
#
loop_
_entity.id
_entity.type
_entity.pdbx_description
1 polymer ?
#
loop_
_entity_poly.entity_id
_entity_poly.type
_entity_poly.pdbx_seq_one_letter_code
_entity_poly.pdbx_strand_id
1 'polypeptide(L)' 'FKALDMLQTVTRDDNVSILTTRSPLRVDGARARVDRAAPRIGEHSDKIRAEFGL' A
#
# COMPACT_ATOMS: atom_id res chain seq x y z
N PHE A 1 18.25 -6.22 7.43
CA PHE A 1 17.02 -5.90 6.67
C PHE A 1 16.89 -6.62 5.32
N LYS A 2 17.96 -6.81 4.52
CA LYS A 2 17.93 -7.62 3.29
C LYS A 2 17.58 -9.11 3.53
N ALA A 3 18.19 -9.74 4.53
CA ALA A 3 17.95 -11.16 4.86
C ALA A 3 16.50 -11.45 5.30
N LEU A 4 15.81 -10.46 5.85
CA LEU A 4 14.41 -10.58 6.26
C LEU A 4 13.43 -10.15 5.16
N ASP A 5 13.99 -9.64 4.05
CA ASP A 5 13.29 -8.99 2.95
C ASP A 5 12.26 -8.00 3.53
N MET A 6 12.75 -6.91 4.12
CA MET A 6 11.90 -5.97 4.88
C MET A 6 11.69 -4.64 4.18
N LEU A 7 12.30 -4.44 3.01
CA LEU A 7 12.18 -3.22 2.23
C LEU A 7 11.30 -3.48 1.00
N GLN A 8 10.47 -2.52 0.65
CA GLN A 8 9.68 -2.52 -0.57
C GLN A 8 9.67 -1.13 -1.18
N THR A 9 9.61 -1.09 -2.50
CA THR A 9 9.31 0.14 -3.22
C THR A 9 7.83 0.12 -3.55
N VAL A 10 7.12 1.17 -3.11
CA VAL A 10 5.73 1.43 -3.52
C VAL A 10 5.70 2.62 -4.45
N THR A 11 4.83 2.55 -5.45
CA THR A 11 4.65 3.63 -6.43
C THR A 11 3.27 4.21 -6.28
N ARG A 12 3.20 5.54 -6.25
CA ARG A 12 1.95 6.28 -6.31
C ARG A 12 1.63 6.65 -7.76
N ASP A 13 0.35 6.87 -8.06
CA ASP A 13 -0.15 7.22 -9.40
C ASP A 13 0.46 8.52 -9.98
N ASP A 14 1.13 9.33 -9.17
CA ASP A 14 1.90 10.52 -9.57
C ASP A 14 3.39 10.22 -9.90
N ASN A 15 3.72 8.95 -10.13
CA ASN A 15 5.08 8.42 -10.38
C ASN A 15 6.08 8.62 -9.23
N VAL A 16 5.61 8.97 -8.02
CA VAL A 16 6.49 9.02 -6.85
C VAL A 16 6.76 7.60 -6.34
N SER A 17 8.04 7.21 -6.34
CA SER A 17 8.51 5.94 -5.78
C SER A 17 9.04 6.14 -4.36
N ILE A 18 8.50 5.40 -3.41
CA ILE A 18 8.86 5.49 -1.99
C ILE A 18 9.43 4.16 -1.54
N LEU A 19 10.65 4.19 -1.01
CA LEU A 19 11.22 3.04 -0.32
C LEU A 19 10.68 3.02 1.12
N THR A 20 9.91 1.98 1.43
CA THR A 20 9.28 1.81 2.75
C THR A 20 9.50 0.40 3.29
N THR A 21 9.14 0.18 4.54
CA THR A 21 9.21 -1.13 5.17
C THR A 21 7.98 -1.97 4.86
N ARG A 22 8.15 -3.30 4.83
CA ARG A 22 7.06 -4.28 4.73
C ARG A 22 6.45 -4.57 6.09
N SER A 23 5.26 -5.16 6.10
CA SER A 23 4.63 -5.64 7.35
C SER A 23 5.58 -6.61 8.07
N PRO A 24 5.82 -6.45 9.39
CA PRO A 24 6.70 -7.34 10.15
C PRO A 24 6.09 -8.72 10.37
N LEU A 25 4.76 -8.83 10.31
CA LEU A 25 4.04 -10.09 10.46
C LEU A 25 4.01 -10.91 9.17
N ARG A 26 3.87 -12.22 9.33
CA ARG A 26 3.57 -13.17 8.26
C ARG A 26 2.23 -13.82 8.55
N VAL A 27 1.40 -13.95 7.54
CA VAL A 27 0.12 -14.69 7.60
C VAL A 27 0.30 -15.92 6.72
N ASP A 28 0.13 -17.11 7.29
CA ASP A 28 0.36 -18.39 6.62
C ASP A 28 1.75 -18.49 5.95
N GLY A 29 2.76 -17.91 6.62
CA GLY A 29 4.15 -17.85 6.11
C GLY A 29 4.40 -16.79 5.04
N ALA A 30 3.34 -16.24 4.42
CA ALA A 30 3.43 -15.18 3.44
C ALA A 30 3.59 -13.80 4.11
N ARG A 31 4.49 -12.97 3.56
CA ARG A 31 4.61 -11.57 3.95
C ARG A 31 3.85 -10.71 2.95
N ALA A 32 2.95 -9.87 3.44
CA ALA A 32 2.23 -8.93 2.59
C ALA A 32 3.21 -8.01 1.84
N ARG A 33 3.09 -8.00 0.52
CA ARG A 33 3.78 -7.08 -0.37
C ARG A 33 2.72 -6.24 -1.06
N VAL A 34 2.93 -4.93 -1.06
CA VAL A 34 2.04 -3.99 -1.73
C VAL A 34 2.91 -3.19 -2.69
N ASP A 35 2.44 -3.01 -3.92
CA ASP A 35 3.07 -2.22 -4.97
C ASP A 35 2.52 -0.79 -5.00
N ARG A 36 1.25 -0.63 -4.63
CA ARG A 36 0.57 0.65 -4.55
C ARG A 36 0.93 1.41 -3.28
N ALA A 37 1.33 2.68 -3.44
CA ALA A 37 1.55 3.59 -2.33
C ALA A 37 0.23 4.05 -1.68
N ALA A 38 0.34 4.78 -0.58
CA ALA A 38 -0.82 5.32 0.12
C ALA A 38 -1.64 6.25 -0.80
N PRO A 39 -2.98 6.14 -0.79
CA PRO A 39 -3.87 6.96 -1.61
C PRO A 39 -3.74 8.44 -1.23
N ARG A 40 -4.17 9.30 -2.14
CA ARG A 40 -4.27 10.74 -1.87
C ARG A 40 -5.46 11.03 -0.97
N ILE A 41 -5.40 12.19 -0.32
CA ILE A 41 -6.54 12.73 0.41
C ILE A 41 -7.70 12.87 -0.59
N GLY A 42 -8.83 12.23 -0.28
CA GLY A 42 -10.04 12.32 -1.08
C GLY A 42 -10.19 11.30 -2.20
N GLU A 43 -9.15 10.52 -2.55
CA GLU A 43 -9.10 9.68 -3.76
C GLU A 43 -10.20 8.62 -3.86
N HIS A 44 -10.71 8.14 -2.73
CA HIS A 44 -11.76 7.11 -2.69
C HIS A 44 -13.11 7.66 -2.22
N SER A 45 -13.22 8.98 -1.99
CA SER A 45 -14.44 9.56 -1.40
C SER A 45 -15.67 9.36 -2.28
N ASP A 46 -15.55 9.59 -3.60
CA ASP A 46 -16.69 9.48 -4.51
C ASP A 46 -17.14 8.03 -4.71
N LYS A 47 -16.18 7.10 -4.74
CA LYS A 47 -16.48 5.66 -4.79
C LYS A 47 -17.21 5.21 -3.52
N ILE A 48 -16.75 5.66 -2.34
CA ILE A 48 -17.40 5.37 -1.07
C ILE A 48 -18.81 5.97 -1.04
N ARG A 49 -19.00 7.23 -1.46
CA ARG A 49 -20.34 7.83 -1.53
C ARG A 49 -21.29 7.06 -2.43
N ALA A 50 -20.82 6.65 -3.62
CA ALA A 50 -21.61 5.82 -4.53
C ALA A 50 -21.96 4.44 -3.93
N GLU A 51 -21.03 3.81 -3.21
CA GLU A 51 -21.27 2.52 -2.54
C GLU A 51 -22.31 2.63 -1.42
N PHE A 52 -22.30 3.73 -0.67
CA PHE A 52 -23.20 3.95 0.47
C PHE A 52 -24.46 4.77 0.12
N GLY A 53 -24.65 5.18 -1.13
CA GLY A 53 -25.82 5.95 -1.58
C GLY A 53 -25.94 7.34 -0.96
N LEU A 54 -24.80 7.98 -0.68
CA LEU A 54 -24.68 9.32 -0.06
C LEU A 54 -24.73 10.46 -1.07
#